data_AF-A0A1Q8KZK4-F1
#
_entry.id   AF-A0A1Q8KZK4-F1
#
_cell.length_a   1.000
_cell.length_b   1.000
_cell.length_c   1.000
_cell.angle_alpha   90.00
_cell.angle_beta   90.00
_cell.angle_gamma   90.00
#
_symmetry.space_group_name_H-M   'P 1'
#
loop_
_entity.id
_entity.type
_entity.pdbx_description
1 polymer ?
#
loop_
_entity_poly.entity_id
_entity_poly.type
_entity_poly.pdbx_seq_one_letter_code
_entity_poly.pdbx_strand_id
1 'polypeptide(L)'
;MVGRTVRRTRSGELLSHTRPSRRRGRSALAGILLTAVLAGCGTASGDTGIAVPTFPAEQSGAAQAGRGPVPIALPTDCAQLMDPEQAGALFGQVLGSVSVQSVRGVPEAAVNRTERTACTYRAGGQTQAFGGARNSGPVLFQLNIGRYTDAASAARQWQLNTNAERGSATASRDITVGSVPGVLVERPDETTLALVYGVDTLTFILPVAAPGQTRSAAETLPDLAQRIIPALTPTQPPSARPTPTTPPAAPAPRAGDGGAGSARGTT
;
A
#
# COMPACT_ATOMS: atom_id res chain seq x y z
N MET A 1 -58.71 37.14 4.00
CA MET A 1 -58.31 36.36 2.80
C MET A 1 -57.65 35.08 3.27
N VAL A 2 -58.47 34.04 3.47
CA VAL A 2 -58.55 32.81 2.64
C VAL A 2 -57.30 31.94 2.81
N GLY A 3 -57.50 30.84 3.54
CA GLY A 3 -56.50 29.84 3.87
C GLY A 3 -56.11 28.94 2.70
N ARG A 4 -55.02 28.20 2.93
CA ARG A 4 -54.57 27.12 2.05
C ARG A 4 -54.38 25.85 2.87
N THR A 5 -55.42 25.03 2.85
CA THR A 5 -55.43 23.62 3.20
C THR A 5 -54.68 22.84 2.12
N VAL A 6 -53.64 22.11 2.51
CA VAL A 6 -53.02 21.10 1.64
C VAL A 6 -53.31 19.72 2.22
N ARG A 7 -54.14 18.98 1.48
CA ARG A 7 -54.56 17.59 1.74
C ARG A 7 -53.34 16.67 1.83
N ARG A 8 -53.20 15.98 2.97
CA ARG A 8 -52.49 14.69 3.05
C ARG A 8 -53.35 13.62 2.40
N THR A 9 -52.91 13.06 1.29
CA THR A 9 -53.36 11.75 0.81
C THR A 9 -52.25 10.75 1.05
N ARG A 10 -52.39 10.02 2.16
CA ARG A 10 -51.56 8.89 2.55
C ARG A 10 -52.26 7.63 2.03
N SER A 11 -51.91 7.21 0.81
CA SER A 11 -52.30 5.90 0.29
C SER A 11 -51.12 4.96 0.53
N GLY A 12 -51.14 4.27 1.68
CA GLY A 12 -50.24 3.17 1.95
C GLY A 12 -50.77 1.92 1.28
N GLU A 13 -50.16 1.52 0.17
CA GLU A 13 -50.34 0.19 -0.37
C GLU A 13 -49.64 -0.83 0.54
N LEU A 14 -50.47 -1.59 1.25
CA LEU A 14 -50.13 -2.86 1.86
C LEU A 14 -49.81 -3.87 0.75
N LEU A 15 -48.53 -4.13 0.49
CA LEU A 15 -48.10 -5.35 -0.19
C LEU A 15 -47.34 -6.22 0.81
N SER A 16 -48.14 -7.10 1.41
CA SER A 16 -47.73 -8.17 2.30
C SER A 16 -46.69 -9.06 1.65
N HIS A 17 -45.55 -9.18 2.34
CA HIS A 17 -44.52 -10.17 2.10
C HIS A 17 -45.11 -11.59 2.01
N THR A 18 -44.99 -12.20 0.84
CA THR A 18 -45.07 -13.66 0.68
C THR A 18 -43.67 -14.19 0.38
N ARG A 19 -42.96 -14.61 1.44
CA ARG A 19 -41.76 -15.46 1.34
C ARG A 19 -42.19 -16.93 1.34
N PRO A 20 -41.90 -17.73 0.32
CA PRO A 20 -41.86 -19.17 0.49
C PRO A 20 -40.50 -19.57 1.08
N SER A 21 -40.52 -19.94 2.35
CA SER A 21 -39.47 -20.75 2.97
C SER A 21 -39.73 -22.22 2.65
N ARG A 22 -38.75 -22.88 2.03
CA ARG A 22 -38.53 -24.35 2.10
C ARG A 22 -37.25 -24.72 1.34
N ARG A 23 -36.13 -24.84 2.07
CA ARG A 23 -35.06 -25.77 1.69
C ARG A 23 -34.90 -26.75 2.85
N ARG A 24 -35.35 -27.98 2.62
CA ARG A 24 -35.14 -29.17 3.47
C ARG A 24 -34.34 -30.18 2.64
N GLY A 25 -33.42 -30.88 3.32
CA GLY A 25 -32.58 -31.98 2.82
C GLY A 25 -31.12 -31.69 3.18
N ARG A 26 -30.60 -31.99 4.39
CA ARG A 26 -30.34 -33.31 5.03
C ARG A 26 -29.64 -34.26 4.05
N SER A 27 -28.31 -34.43 4.11
CA SER A 27 -27.49 -35.22 5.07
C SER A 27 -27.18 -36.60 4.50
N ALA A 28 -25.89 -37.00 4.55
CA ALA A 28 -25.33 -38.36 4.81
C ALA A 28 -24.07 -38.63 3.96
N LEU A 29 -22.90 -38.83 4.59
CA LEU A 29 -22.20 -40.13 4.84
C LEU A 29 -21.50 -40.66 3.58
N ALA A 30 -20.34 -41.31 3.58
CA ALA A 30 -19.27 -41.64 4.52
C ALA A 30 -18.16 -42.26 3.63
N GLY A 31 -16.90 -42.20 4.05
CA GLY A 31 -15.79 -42.82 3.31
C GLY A 31 -14.56 -42.96 4.17
N ILE A 32 -14.60 -43.93 5.10
CA ILE A 32 -13.45 -44.45 5.85
C ILE A 32 -12.99 -45.70 5.10
N LEU A 33 -11.69 -45.85 4.82
CA LEU A 33 -10.90 -47.08 4.63
C LEU A 33 -9.55 -46.63 4.01
N LEU A 34 -8.33 -47.06 4.37
CA LEU A 34 -7.78 -47.97 5.38
C LEU A 34 -6.23 -47.77 5.31
N THR A 35 -5.51 -47.89 6.44
CA THR A 35 -4.16 -48.55 6.64
C THR A 35 -3.06 -48.43 5.57
N ALA A 36 -1.75 -48.35 5.83
CA ALA A 36 -0.91 -48.39 7.02
C ALA A 36 0.56 -48.29 6.52
N VAL A 37 1.47 -47.88 7.42
CA VAL A 37 2.91 -48.19 7.45
C VAL A 37 3.80 -47.60 6.34
N LEU A 38 4.66 -46.66 6.75
CA LEU A 38 6.12 -46.86 6.72
C LEU A 38 6.76 -45.81 7.65
N ALA A 39 7.15 -46.28 8.84
CA ALA A 39 8.12 -45.60 9.67
C ALA A 39 9.46 -45.59 8.93
N GLY A 40 9.98 -44.41 8.65
CA GLY A 40 11.29 -44.19 8.07
C GLY A 40 11.92 -42.95 8.68
N CYS A 41 12.45 -43.08 9.90
CA CYS A 41 13.45 -42.16 10.42
C CYS A 41 14.73 -42.37 9.62
N GLY A 42 14.83 -41.74 8.45
CA GLY A 42 16.08 -41.60 7.73
C GLY A 42 16.93 -40.54 8.41
N THR A 43 17.96 -40.97 9.14
CA THR A 43 19.11 -40.11 9.43
C THR A 43 19.74 -39.74 8.09
N ALA A 44 19.57 -38.50 7.65
CA ALA A 44 20.27 -37.98 6.48
C ALA A 44 21.75 -37.82 6.85
N SER A 45 22.53 -38.86 6.65
CA SER A 45 23.97 -38.75 6.42
C SER A 45 24.12 -37.97 5.12
N GLY A 46 24.55 -36.71 5.22
CA GLY A 46 24.72 -35.83 4.07
C GLY A 46 25.66 -36.47 3.05
N ASP A 47 25.08 -36.97 1.97
CA ASP A 47 25.81 -37.38 0.79
C ASP A 47 26.37 -36.10 0.14
N THR A 48 27.70 -35.98 0.11
CA THR A 48 28.42 -34.79 -0.40
C THR A 48 28.32 -34.62 -1.92
N GLY A 49 27.45 -35.39 -2.59
CA GLY A 49 27.31 -35.44 -4.04
C GLY A 49 26.04 -34.82 -4.64
N ILE A 50 25.06 -34.38 -3.84
CA ILE A 50 23.86 -33.74 -4.40
C ILE A 50 24.15 -32.26 -4.68
N ALA A 51 24.30 -31.93 -5.96
CA ALA A 51 24.38 -30.54 -6.41
C ALA A 51 23.07 -29.82 -6.06
N VAL A 52 23.11 -29.01 -5.00
CA VAL A 52 22.04 -28.06 -4.70
C VAL A 52 21.90 -27.13 -5.91
N PRO A 53 20.72 -26.99 -6.54
CA PRO A 53 20.52 -25.99 -7.57
C PRO A 53 20.73 -24.62 -6.92
N THR A 54 21.92 -24.08 -7.14
CA THR A 54 22.25 -22.74 -6.72
C THR A 54 21.48 -21.83 -7.66
N PHE A 55 20.38 -21.26 -7.17
CA PHE A 55 19.74 -20.17 -7.90
C PHE A 55 20.82 -19.08 -8.04
N PRO A 56 21.08 -18.57 -9.25
CA PRO A 56 21.95 -17.41 -9.39
C PRO A 56 21.40 -16.33 -8.45
N ALA A 57 22.27 -15.75 -7.62
CA ALA A 57 21.90 -14.57 -6.85
C ALA A 57 21.25 -13.60 -7.84
N GLU A 58 20.00 -13.20 -7.58
CA GLU A 58 19.33 -12.22 -8.42
C GLU A 58 20.26 -11.02 -8.52
N GLN A 59 20.84 -10.87 -9.70
CA GLN A 59 21.56 -9.66 -10.06
C GLN A 59 20.52 -8.58 -9.92
N SER A 60 20.68 -7.76 -8.88
CA SER A 60 19.79 -6.64 -8.58
C SER A 60 19.41 -5.98 -9.88
N GLY A 61 18.11 -6.04 -10.22
CA GLY A 61 17.61 -5.92 -11.58
C GLY A 61 18.39 -4.90 -12.39
N ALA A 62 19.04 -5.36 -13.46
CA ALA A 62 19.60 -4.47 -14.45
C ALA A 62 18.48 -3.52 -14.87
N ALA A 63 18.63 -2.24 -14.51
CA ALA A 63 17.74 -1.19 -14.96
C ALA A 63 17.55 -1.34 -16.46
N GLN A 64 16.31 -1.38 -16.95
CA GLN A 64 16.02 -1.38 -18.39
C GLN A 64 16.90 -0.32 -19.07
N ALA A 65 17.93 -0.76 -19.78
CA ALA A 65 18.78 0.09 -20.59
C ALA A 65 17.90 0.60 -21.74
N GLY A 66 17.41 1.83 -21.61
CA GLY A 66 16.51 2.43 -22.59
C GLY A 66 15.65 3.59 -22.07
N ARG A 67 15.49 3.75 -20.76
CA ARG A 67 14.96 5.00 -20.19
C ARG A 67 16.12 5.95 -19.92
N GLY A 68 16.06 7.15 -20.48
CA GLY A 68 16.95 8.25 -20.11
C GLY A 68 16.94 8.50 -18.59
N PRO A 69 17.85 9.35 -18.07
CA PRO A 69 17.93 9.64 -16.65
C PRO A 69 16.56 10.01 -16.08
N VAL A 70 16.14 9.35 -14.99
CA VAL A 70 14.88 9.69 -14.32
C VAL A 70 14.97 11.14 -13.83
N PRO A 71 14.08 12.04 -14.27
CA PRO A 71 14.16 13.43 -13.86
C PRO A 71 13.94 13.57 -12.35
N ILE A 72 14.60 14.56 -11.75
CA ILE A 72 14.36 14.96 -10.36
C ILE A 72 13.08 15.81 -10.32
N ALA A 73 11.96 15.20 -10.67
CA ALA A 73 10.63 15.82 -10.73
C ALA A 73 9.56 14.79 -10.36
N LEU A 74 8.42 15.27 -9.85
CA LEU A 74 7.26 14.41 -9.64
C LEU A 74 6.75 13.87 -10.99
N PRO A 75 6.30 12.61 -11.04
CA PRO A 75 5.66 12.07 -12.24
C PRO A 75 4.44 12.90 -12.62
N THR A 76 4.30 13.17 -13.92
CA THR A 76 3.11 13.80 -14.49
C THR A 76 1.96 12.80 -14.66
N ASP A 77 2.29 11.51 -14.75
CA ASP A 77 1.36 10.40 -14.87
C ASP A 77 1.46 9.49 -13.64
N CYS A 78 0.37 9.37 -12.90
CA CYS A 78 0.29 8.56 -11.68
C CYS A 78 0.30 7.06 -11.97
N ALA A 79 0.06 6.62 -13.21
CA ALA A 79 0.27 5.22 -13.59
C ALA A 79 1.74 4.79 -13.41
N GLN A 80 2.69 5.74 -13.39
CA GLN A 80 4.10 5.47 -13.10
C GLN A 80 4.38 5.23 -11.61
N LEU A 81 3.48 5.66 -10.72
CA LEU A 81 3.61 5.49 -9.27
C LEU A 81 2.97 4.21 -8.77
N MET A 82 1.77 3.93 -9.27
CA MET A 82 1.08 2.68 -9.08
C MET A 82 0.28 2.37 -10.33
N ASP A 83 0.55 1.22 -10.91
CA ASP A 83 -0.16 0.74 -12.09
C ASP A 83 -1.65 0.50 -11.74
N PRO A 84 -2.60 0.89 -12.62
CA PRO A 84 -4.02 0.68 -12.37
C PRO A 84 -4.41 -0.78 -12.10
N GLU A 85 -3.72 -1.77 -12.69
CA GLU A 85 -3.99 -3.18 -12.42
C GLU A 85 -3.51 -3.59 -11.02
N GLN A 86 -2.39 -3.03 -10.55
CA GLN A 86 -1.94 -3.24 -9.17
C GLN A 86 -2.91 -2.64 -8.17
N ALA A 87 -3.41 -1.43 -8.44
CA ALA A 87 -4.47 -0.83 -7.65
C ALA A 87 -5.74 -1.70 -7.70
N GLY A 88 -6.11 -2.20 -8.88
CA GLY A 88 -7.25 -3.10 -9.04
C GLY A 88 -7.13 -4.36 -8.20
N ALA A 89 -5.97 -5.02 -8.22
CA ALA A 89 -5.71 -6.20 -7.42
C ALA A 89 -5.82 -5.93 -5.90
N LEU A 90 -5.33 -4.79 -5.43
CA LEU A 90 -5.41 -4.43 -4.00
C LEU A 90 -6.84 -4.21 -3.50
N PHE A 91 -7.72 -3.74 -4.38
CA PHE A 91 -9.12 -3.45 -4.09
C PHE A 91 -10.08 -4.51 -4.67
N GLY A 92 -9.57 -5.69 -5.07
CA GLY A 92 -10.41 -6.77 -5.61
C GLY A 92 -11.23 -6.38 -6.84
N GLN A 93 -10.72 -5.46 -7.66
CA GLN A 93 -11.38 -4.99 -8.87
C GLN A 93 -11.11 -5.94 -10.04
N VAL A 94 -11.97 -5.88 -11.04
CA VAL A 94 -11.80 -6.64 -12.28
C VAL A 94 -10.62 -6.03 -13.06
N LEU A 95 -9.87 -6.88 -13.77
CA LEU A 95 -8.77 -6.41 -14.62
C LEU A 95 -9.26 -5.37 -15.64
N GLY A 96 -8.49 -4.31 -15.81
CA GLY A 96 -8.83 -3.18 -16.67
C GLY A 96 -9.97 -2.30 -16.17
N SER A 97 -10.53 -2.54 -14.98
CA SER A 97 -11.65 -1.74 -14.44
C SER A 97 -11.21 -0.59 -13.56
N VAL A 98 -9.91 -0.34 -13.41
CA VAL A 98 -9.39 0.81 -12.68
C VAL A 98 -8.95 1.90 -13.65
N SER A 99 -9.35 3.14 -13.36
CA SER A 99 -8.81 4.32 -14.03
C SER A 99 -8.02 5.17 -13.04
N VAL A 100 -6.99 5.81 -13.55
CA VAL A 100 -6.19 6.79 -12.80
C VAL A 100 -6.34 8.16 -13.46
N GLN A 101 -6.63 9.16 -12.65
CA GLN A 101 -6.61 10.56 -13.05
C GLN A 101 -5.43 11.26 -12.39
N SER A 102 -4.65 11.97 -13.19
CA SER A 102 -3.47 12.73 -12.74
C SER A 102 -3.69 14.21 -12.97
N VAL A 103 -3.53 15.01 -11.93
CA VAL A 103 -3.64 16.47 -11.98
C VAL A 103 -2.34 17.06 -11.45
N ARG A 104 -1.62 17.80 -12.30
CA ARG A 104 -0.47 18.60 -11.87
C ARG A 104 -0.96 19.94 -11.34
N GLY A 105 -0.65 20.23 -10.10
CA GLY A 105 -0.94 21.50 -9.46
C GLY A 105 0.12 22.56 -9.76
N VAL A 106 -0.23 23.81 -9.46
CA VAL A 106 0.68 24.96 -9.59
C VAL A 106 1.66 24.99 -8.42
N PRO A 107 2.93 25.39 -8.64
CA PRO A 107 3.88 25.68 -7.56
C PRO A 107 3.33 26.73 -6.59
N GLU A 108 3.75 26.67 -5.32
CA GLU A 108 3.38 27.64 -4.28
C GLU A 108 4.65 28.13 -3.58
N ALA A 109 5.15 29.28 -4.03
CA ALA A 109 6.42 29.84 -3.57
C ALA A 109 6.38 30.22 -2.08
N ALA A 110 5.23 30.63 -1.55
CA ALA A 110 5.10 31.05 -0.15
C ALA A 110 5.45 29.94 0.86
N VAL A 111 5.26 28.67 0.48
CA VAL A 111 5.61 27.50 1.29
C VAL A 111 6.75 26.68 0.68
N ASN A 112 7.49 27.25 -0.27
CA ASN A 112 8.56 26.61 -1.03
C ASN A 112 8.13 25.30 -1.72
N ARG A 113 6.85 25.17 -2.10
CA ARG A 113 6.38 24.00 -2.86
C ARG A 113 6.66 24.23 -4.34
N THR A 114 7.50 23.41 -4.92
CA THR A 114 7.91 23.52 -6.33
C THR A 114 6.97 22.74 -7.25
N GLU A 115 6.39 21.64 -6.78
CA GLU A 115 5.47 20.83 -7.58
C GLU A 115 4.36 20.22 -6.73
N ARG A 116 3.23 19.92 -7.37
CA ARG A 116 2.14 19.15 -6.79
C ARG A 116 1.59 18.19 -7.81
N THR A 117 1.37 16.94 -7.41
CA THR A 117 0.66 15.95 -8.21
C THR A 117 -0.48 15.37 -7.36
N ALA A 118 -1.69 15.37 -7.91
CA ALA A 118 -2.85 14.71 -7.32
C ALA A 118 -3.25 13.52 -8.21
N CYS A 119 -3.33 12.35 -7.61
CA CYS A 119 -3.71 11.10 -8.23
C CYS A 119 -5.05 10.66 -7.65
N THR A 120 -6.00 10.30 -8.50
CA THR A 120 -7.27 9.70 -8.09
C THR A 120 -7.46 8.37 -8.81
N TYR A 121 -7.53 7.29 -8.04
CA TYR A 121 -7.77 5.94 -8.54
C TYR A 121 -9.24 5.60 -8.35
N ARG A 122 -9.90 5.11 -9.41
CA ARG A 122 -11.34 4.83 -9.42
C ARG A 122 -11.62 3.46 -10.01
N ALA A 123 -12.63 2.78 -9.46
CA ALA A 123 -13.22 1.60 -10.09
C ALA A 123 -14.14 2.06 -11.22
N GLY A 124 -13.58 2.47 -12.36
CA GLY A 124 -14.32 3.03 -13.50
C GLY A 124 -13.52 3.04 -14.81
N GLY A 125 -12.54 2.16 -14.94
CA GLY A 125 -11.69 2.00 -16.12
C GLY A 125 -12.42 1.53 -17.36
N GLN A 126 -13.48 0.73 -17.18
CA GLN A 126 -14.34 0.27 -18.26
C GLN A 126 -15.61 1.13 -18.31
N THR A 127 -15.83 1.84 -19.42
CA THR A 127 -17.07 2.57 -19.73
C THR A 127 -18.32 1.68 -19.58
N GLN A 128 -18.17 0.38 -19.83
CA GLN A 128 -19.24 -0.61 -19.78
C GLN A 128 -19.61 -1.09 -18.37
N ALA A 129 -18.69 -1.04 -17.39
CA ALA A 129 -18.93 -1.60 -16.05
C ALA A 129 -19.79 -0.69 -15.16
N PHE A 130 -19.74 0.63 -15.38
CA PHE A 130 -20.48 1.63 -14.58
C PHE A 130 -21.40 2.51 -15.43
N GLY A 131 -21.57 2.21 -16.72
CA GLY A 131 -22.49 2.92 -17.62
C GLY A 131 -22.18 4.41 -17.81
N GLY A 132 -20.94 4.83 -17.54
CA GLY A 132 -20.51 6.23 -17.50
C GLY A 132 -19.14 6.47 -18.16
N ALA A 133 -18.72 7.73 -18.23
CA ALA A 133 -17.44 8.11 -18.82
C ALA A 133 -16.24 7.49 -18.07
N ARG A 134 -15.08 7.43 -18.75
CA ARG A 134 -13.81 7.05 -18.10
C ARG A 134 -13.59 7.98 -16.90
N ASN A 135 -13.34 7.42 -15.71
CA ASN A 135 -13.25 8.12 -14.42
C ASN A 135 -14.57 8.49 -13.71
N SER A 136 -15.72 7.95 -14.13
CA SER A 136 -17.00 8.18 -13.42
C SER A 136 -17.27 7.23 -12.25
N GLY A 137 -16.44 6.21 -12.09
CA GLY A 137 -16.61 5.20 -11.03
C GLY A 137 -16.29 5.70 -9.62
N PRO A 138 -16.68 4.93 -8.58
CA PRO A 138 -16.35 5.24 -7.19
C PRO A 138 -14.83 5.31 -6.97
N VAL A 139 -14.43 6.17 -6.03
CA VAL A 139 -13.01 6.36 -5.67
C VAL A 139 -12.53 5.16 -4.84
N LEU A 140 -11.39 4.61 -5.24
CA LEU A 140 -10.68 3.58 -4.49
C LEU A 140 -9.79 4.23 -3.44
N PHE A 141 -8.92 5.14 -3.89
CA PHE A 141 -8.08 5.99 -3.04
C PHE A 141 -7.60 7.21 -3.82
N GLN A 142 -7.09 8.19 -3.09
CA GLN A 142 -6.40 9.35 -3.64
C GLN A 142 -5.00 9.42 -3.06
N LEU A 143 -4.08 9.99 -3.84
CA LEU A 143 -2.73 10.31 -3.41
C LEU A 143 -2.43 11.74 -3.81
N ASN A 144 -2.07 12.58 -2.84
CA ASN A 144 -1.55 13.91 -3.08
C ASN A 144 -0.06 13.93 -2.74
N ILE A 145 0.75 14.44 -3.67
CA ILE A 145 2.19 14.60 -3.49
C ILE A 145 2.52 16.07 -3.61
N GLY A 146 3.21 16.61 -2.62
CA GLY A 146 3.81 17.95 -2.69
C GLY A 146 5.32 17.83 -2.68
N ARG A 147 6.01 18.44 -3.64
CA ARG A 147 7.47 18.55 -3.65
C ARG A 147 7.90 19.93 -3.20
N TYR A 148 8.92 19.98 -2.36
CA TYR A 148 9.46 21.21 -1.80
C TYR A 148 10.90 21.42 -2.26
N THR A 149 11.40 22.65 -2.09
CA THR A 149 12.80 22.98 -2.37
C THR A 149 13.78 22.19 -1.52
N ASP A 150 13.39 21.87 -0.28
CA ASP A 150 14.24 21.23 0.72
C ASP A 150 13.41 20.43 1.73
N ALA A 151 14.07 19.50 2.42
CA ALA A 151 13.43 18.58 3.36
C ALA A 151 12.85 19.30 4.59
N ALA A 152 13.43 20.44 5.02
CA ALA A 152 12.92 21.19 6.16
C ALA A 152 11.59 21.89 5.80
N SER A 153 11.47 22.43 4.59
CA SER A 153 10.22 22.96 4.06
C SER A 153 9.14 21.88 3.95
N ALA A 154 9.48 20.69 3.45
CA ALA A 154 8.56 19.55 3.39
C ALA A 154 8.08 19.13 4.80
N ALA A 155 9.01 18.97 5.74
CA ALA A 155 8.70 18.58 7.12
C ALA A 155 7.84 19.62 7.85
N ARG A 156 8.14 20.92 7.71
CA ARG A 156 7.31 22.01 8.27
C ARG A 156 5.90 21.96 7.72
N GLN A 157 5.75 21.83 6.40
CA GLN A 157 4.42 21.81 5.80
C GLN A 157 3.64 20.54 6.13
N TRP A 158 4.32 19.39 6.17
CA TRP A 158 3.73 18.14 6.66
C TRP A 158 3.19 18.31 8.08
N GLN A 159 4.00 18.85 9.00
CA GLN A 159 3.61 19.05 10.39
C GLN A 159 2.40 20.00 10.54
N LEU A 160 2.40 21.12 9.81
CA LEU A 160 1.27 22.06 9.79
C LEU A 160 -0.01 21.38 9.30
N ASN A 161 0.07 20.65 8.20
CA ASN A 161 -1.08 19.93 7.64
C ASN A 161 -1.56 18.85 8.62
N THR A 162 -0.68 17.99 9.13
CA THR A 162 -1.08 16.92 10.05
C THR A 162 -1.68 17.46 11.34
N ASN A 163 -1.18 18.59 11.86
CA ASN A 163 -1.76 19.23 13.04
C ASN A 163 -3.17 19.74 12.76
N ALA A 164 -3.41 20.31 11.57
CA ALA A 164 -4.75 20.72 11.15
C ALA A 164 -5.69 19.52 11.00
N GLU A 165 -5.24 18.44 10.33
CA GLU A 165 -6.04 17.23 10.13
C GLU A 165 -6.42 16.55 11.46
N ARG A 166 -5.53 16.59 12.48
CA ARG A 166 -5.81 16.04 13.81
C ARG A 166 -6.92 16.79 14.55
N GLY A 167 -7.09 18.09 14.30
CA GLY A 167 -8.05 18.93 15.00
C GLY A 167 -9.52 18.52 14.77
N SER A 168 -9.82 17.86 13.66
CA SER A 168 -11.16 17.37 13.29
C SER A 168 -11.25 15.84 13.25
N ALA A 169 -10.21 15.14 13.70
CA ALA A 169 -10.12 13.69 13.62
C ALA A 169 -11.02 12.99 14.64
N THR A 170 -11.59 11.85 14.27
CA THR A 170 -12.21 10.92 15.22
C THR A 170 -11.15 10.15 16.00
N ALA A 171 -10.06 9.77 15.32
CA ALA A 171 -8.88 9.21 15.95
C ALA A 171 -7.63 9.62 15.15
N SER A 172 -6.49 9.72 15.81
CA SER A 172 -5.21 9.91 15.13
C SER A 172 -4.08 9.22 15.87
N ARG A 173 -3.06 8.80 15.14
CA ARG A 173 -1.84 8.23 15.71
C ARG A 173 -0.63 8.45 14.83
N ASP A 174 0.53 8.57 15.47
CA ASP A 174 1.82 8.51 14.79
C ASP A 174 2.11 7.08 14.34
N ILE A 175 2.63 6.93 13.13
CA ILE A 175 3.04 5.64 12.56
C ILE A 175 4.39 5.78 11.84
N THR A 176 5.00 4.65 11.52
CA THR A 176 6.14 4.60 10.60
C THR A 176 5.86 3.58 9.50
N VAL A 177 6.08 3.98 8.24
CA VAL A 177 5.96 3.11 7.08
C VAL A 177 7.37 2.81 6.56
N GLY A 178 7.89 1.62 6.86
CA GLY A 178 9.30 1.35 6.64
C GLY A 178 10.15 2.26 7.53
N SER A 179 10.91 3.18 6.94
CA SER A 179 11.67 4.22 7.64
C SER A 179 11.01 5.61 7.56
N VAL A 180 9.81 5.71 6.99
CA VAL A 180 9.15 6.99 6.67
C VAL A 180 8.17 7.34 7.80
N PRO A 181 8.38 8.46 8.51
CA PRO A 181 7.47 8.90 9.55
C PRO A 181 6.13 9.37 8.95
N GLY A 182 5.06 9.14 9.71
CA GLY A 182 3.71 9.42 9.26
C GLY A 182 2.70 9.61 10.36
N VAL A 183 1.54 10.13 9.98
CA VAL A 183 0.36 10.24 10.84
C VAL A 183 -0.80 9.58 10.14
N LEU A 184 -1.47 8.65 10.82
CA LEU A 184 -2.76 8.15 10.40
C LEU A 184 -3.87 8.94 11.10
N VAL A 185 -4.81 9.44 10.32
CA VAL A 185 -5.95 10.25 10.78
C VAL A 185 -7.24 9.59 10.30
N GLU A 186 -8.11 9.23 11.23
CA GLU A 186 -9.40 8.58 10.96
C GLU A 186 -10.53 9.60 11.10
N ARG A 187 -11.42 9.63 10.10
CA ARG A 187 -12.65 10.43 10.05
C ARG A 187 -13.85 9.52 9.75
N PRO A 188 -15.09 10.03 9.92
CA PRO A 188 -16.29 9.22 9.67
C PRO A 188 -16.44 8.71 8.23
N ASP A 189 -15.94 9.47 7.25
CA ASP A 189 -16.11 9.22 5.82
C ASP A 189 -14.83 8.74 5.12
N GLU A 190 -13.66 8.98 5.71
CA GLU A 190 -12.36 8.60 5.13
C GLU A 190 -11.29 8.40 6.19
N THR A 191 -10.21 7.73 5.82
CA THR A 191 -8.96 7.68 6.58
C THR A 191 -7.83 8.23 5.74
N THR A 192 -7.01 9.07 6.37
CA THR A 192 -5.87 9.72 5.71
C THR A 192 -4.56 9.25 6.34
N LEU A 193 -3.59 8.88 5.50
CA LEU A 193 -2.20 8.67 5.90
C LEU A 193 -1.34 9.79 5.31
N ALA A 194 -0.75 10.60 6.17
CA ALA A 194 0.16 11.67 5.78
C ALA A 194 1.60 11.31 6.13
N LEU A 195 2.49 11.27 5.15
CA LEU A 195 3.91 10.94 5.27
C LEU A 195 4.80 12.10 4.83
N VAL A 196 6.05 12.12 5.30
CA VAL A 196 7.11 12.98 4.78
C VAL A 196 8.31 12.13 4.36
N TYR A 197 8.71 12.26 3.09
CA TYR A 197 9.75 11.45 2.46
C TYR A 197 10.73 12.34 1.68
N GLY A 198 11.89 12.62 2.26
CA GLY A 198 12.88 13.52 1.65
C GLY A 198 12.32 14.93 1.45
N VAL A 199 12.27 15.39 0.20
CA VAL A 199 11.65 16.68 -0.15
C VAL A 199 10.16 16.57 -0.50
N ASP A 200 9.55 15.40 -0.37
CA ASP A 200 8.14 15.17 -0.72
C ASP A 200 7.27 14.98 0.53
N THR A 201 6.04 15.48 0.46
CA THR A 201 4.94 15.11 1.36
C THR A 201 3.96 14.22 0.61
N LEU A 202 3.47 13.17 1.25
CA LEU A 202 2.52 12.21 0.66
C LEU A 202 1.27 12.16 1.52
N THR A 203 0.10 12.41 0.94
CA THR A 203 -1.18 12.28 1.62
C THR A 203 -2.03 11.28 0.86
N PHE A 204 -2.18 10.09 1.44
CA PHE A 204 -3.05 9.04 0.95
C PHE A 204 -4.41 9.18 1.62
N ILE A 205 -5.48 9.16 0.84
CA ILE A 205 -6.85 9.29 1.34
C ILE A 205 -7.63 8.06 0.88
N LEU A 206 -8.21 7.35 1.83
CA LEU A 206 -8.99 6.15 1.60
C LEU A 206 -10.42 6.37 2.09
N PRO A 207 -11.39 6.52 1.18
CA PRO A 207 -12.80 6.61 1.54
C PRO A 207 -13.25 5.33 2.26
N VAL A 208 -14.07 5.47 3.30
CA VAL A 208 -14.68 4.33 4.00
C VAL A 208 -15.61 3.53 3.06
N ALA A 209 -16.18 4.20 2.06
CA ALA A 209 -17.04 3.58 1.05
C ALA A 209 -16.27 3.03 -0.18
N ALA A 210 -14.93 2.91 -0.12
CA ALA A 210 -14.14 2.39 -1.23
C ALA A 210 -14.55 0.94 -1.55
N PRO A 211 -14.95 0.63 -2.80
CA PRO A 211 -15.42 -0.72 -3.15
C PRO A 211 -14.29 -1.74 -3.09
N GLY A 212 -14.64 -2.97 -2.70
CA GLY A 212 -13.71 -4.09 -2.63
C GLY A 212 -12.64 -3.97 -1.54
N GLN A 213 -12.79 -3.02 -0.62
CA GLN A 213 -11.99 -2.94 0.59
C GLN A 213 -12.33 -4.11 1.52
N THR A 214 -11.35 -4.99 1.73
CA THR A 214 -11.46 -6.16 2.63
C THR A 214 -10.60 -6.01 3.88
N ARG A 215 -9.65 -5.08 3.86
CA ARG A 215 -8.69 -4.79 4.93
C ARG A 215 -9.01 -3.45 5.57
N SER A 216 -8.58 -3.27 6.82
CA SER A 216 -8.75 -1.99 7.50
C SER A 216 -7.95 -0.89 6.79
N ALA A 217 -8.35 0.38 6.96
CA ALA A 217 -7.57 1.50 6.42
C ALA A 217 -6.16 1.57 7.04
N ALA A 218 -6.05 1.18 8.32
CA ALA A 218 -4.80 1.04 9.06
C ALA A 218 -3.80 0.06 8.44
N GLU A 219 -4.28 -0.95 7.71
CA GLU A 219 -3.44 -1.92 6.99
C GLU A 219 -3.25 -1.52 5.52
N THR A 220 -4.31 -1.03 4.89
CA THR A 220 -4.33 -0.70 3.46
C THR A 220 -3.45 0.48 3.13
N LEU A 221 -3.50 1.56 3.92
CA LEU A 221 -2.76 2.79 3.65
C LEU A 221 -1.23 2.61 3.77
N PRO A 222 -0.69 1.94 4.81
CA PRO A 222 0.74 1.61 4.85
C PRO A 222 1.19 0.69 3.71
N ASP A 223 0.39 -0.32 3.32
CA ASP A 223 0.70 -1.21 2.18
C ASP A 223 0.75 -0.43 0.86
N LEU A 224 -0.21 0.48 0.63
CA LEU A 224 -0.17 1.41 -0.51
C LEU A 224 1.10 2.26 -0.51
N ALA A 225 1.45 2.84 0.64
CA ALA A 225 2.64 3.66 0.76
C ALA A 225 3.93 2.87 0.50
N GLN A 226 4.06 1.66 1.02
CA GLN A 226 5.23 0.79 0.78
C GLN A 226 5.42 0.44 -0.69
N ARG A 227 4.34 0.40 -1.48
CA ARG A 227 4.40 0.14 -2.93
C ARG A 227 4.78 1.37 -3.74
N ILE A 228 4.35 2.56 -3.31
CA ILE A 228 4.57 3.82 -4.05
C ILE A 228 5.93 4.45 -3.74
N ILE A 229 6.41 4.37 -2.49
CA ILE A 229 7.68 4.98 -2.08
C ILE A 229 8.86 4.55 -2.98
N PRO A 230 9.03 3.26 -3.34
CA PRO A 230 10.09 2.83 -4.25
C PRO A 230 10.04 3.49 -5.63
N ALA A 231 8.84 3.80 -6.16
CA ALA A 231 8.69 4.50 -7.44
C ALA A 231 9.08 6.00 -7.33
N LEU A 232 8.99 6.58 -6.13
CA LEU A 232 9.36 7.97 -5.86
C LEU A 232 10.85 8.15 -5.57
N THR A 233 11.51 7.16 -4.97
CA THR A 233 12.94 7.23 -4.60
C THR A 233 13.86 7.74 -5.72
N PRO A 234 13.72 7.30 -7.00
CA PRO A 234 14.58 7.78 -8.08
C PRO A 234 14.39 9.27 -8.39
N THR A 235 13.19 9.81 -8.12
CA THR A 235 12.85 11.22 -8.41
C THR A 235 13.35 12.18 -7.35
N GLN A 236 13.79 11.69 -6.19
CA GLN A 236 14.34 12.50 -5.11
C GLN A 236 15.75 12.99 -5.45
N PRO A 237 16.11 14.24 -5.07
CA PRO A 237 17.50 14.69 -5.06
C PRO A 237 18.36 13.69 -4.27
N PRO A 238 19.59 13.36 -4.73
CA PRO A 238 20.46 12.40 -4.02
C PRO A 238 20.68 12.74 -2.55
N SER A 239 20.82 14.03 -2.23
CA SER A 239 21.00 14.55 -0.87
C SER A 239 19.77 14.43 0.02
N ALA A 240 18.58 14.22 -0.57
CA ALA A 240 17.31 14.12 0.16
C ALA A 240 16.80 12.69 0.29
N ARG A 241 17.46 11.71 -0.36
CA ARG A 241 17.09 10.30 -0.20
C ARG A 241 17.40 9.87 1.23
N PRO A 242 16.48 9.17 1.92
CA PRO A 242 16.81 8.56 3.20
C PRO A 242 17.96 7.58 3.00
N THR A 243 18.95 7.63 3.88
CA THR A 243 20.05 6.67 3.87
C THR A 243 19.51 5.28 4.15
N PRO A 244 19.85 4.26 3.34
CA PRO A 244 19.57 2.88 3.70
C PRO A 244 20.23 2.61 5.05
N THR A 245 19.46 2.11 6.03
CA THR A 245 20.04 1.61 7.26
C THR A 245 20.84 0.36 6.91
N THR A 246 22.17 0.48 6.85
CA THR A 246 23.05 -0.70 6.74
C THR A 246 22.76 -1.60 7.95
N PRO A 247 22.40 -2.88 7.75
CA PRO A 247 22.27 -3.82 8.86
C PRO A 247 23.57 -3.82 9.67
N PRO A 248 23.51 -3.86 11.02
CA PRO A 248 24.72 -3.92 11.81
C PRO A 248 25.56 -5.12 11.36
N ALA A 249 26.84 -4.88 11.08
CA ALA A 249 27.77 -5.92 10.66
C ALA A 249 27.72 -7.05 11.69
N ALA A 250 27.47 -8.28 11.22
CA ALA A 250 27.51 -9.46 12.06
C ALA A 250 28.88 -9.52 12.77
N PRO A 251 28.91 -9.80 14.09
CA PRO A 251 30.17 -9.90 14.81
C PRO A 251 31.05 -10.97 14.16
N ALA A 252 32.30 -10.61 13.85
CA ALA A 252 33.26 -11.52 13.26
C ALA A 252 33.42 -12.79 14.13
N PRO A 253 33.48 -13.98 13.53
CA PRO A 253 33.75 -15.20 14.29
C PRO A 253 35.12 -15.07 14.95
N ARG A 254 35.16 -15.18 16.28
CA ARG A 254 36.43 -15.28 17.01
C ARG A 254 37.15 -16.53 16.51
N ALA A 255 38.33 -16.33 15.92
CA ALA A 255 39.23 -17.42 15.61
C ALA A 255 39.47 -18.21 16.89
N GLY A 256 39.21 -19.52 16.84
CA GLY A 256 39.32 -20.40 17.99
C GLY A 256 40.73 -20.41 18.55
N ASP A 257 40.81 -20.44 19.89
CA ASP A 257 41.99 -20.87 20.62
C ASP A 257 42.27 -22.32 20.25
N GLY A 258 43.11 -22.49 19.23
CA GLY A 258 43.76 -23.76 18.92
C GLY A 258 44.77 -24.09 20.02
N GLY A 259 44.29 -24.70 21.09
CA GLY A 259 45.13 -25.33 22.11
C GLY A 259 45.92 -26.48 21.50
N ALA A 260 47.09 -26.18 20.95
CA ALA A 260 48.08 -27.17 20.54
C ALA A 260 48.84 -27.64 21.80
N GLY A 261 48.30 -28.65 22.47
CA GLY A 261 49.05 -29.48 23.40
C GLY A 261 49.87 -30.53 22.65
N SER A 262 51.20 -30.38 22.60
CA SER A 262 52.16 -31.50 22.66
C SER A 262 53.62 -31.04 22.74
N ALA A 263 54.16 -31.14 23.96
CA ALA A 263 55.33 -31.92 24.37
C ALA A 263 56.77 -31.64 23.84
N ARG A 264 57.70 -31.72 24.83
CA ARG A 264 59.18 -31.97 24.82
C ARG A 264 60.08 -30.78 24.47
N GLY A 265 61.20 -30.49 25.15
CA GLY A 265 61.92 -31.12 26.27
C GLY A 265 63.33 -30.49 26.41
N THR A 266 64.01 -30.73 27.55
CA THR A 266 65.46 -30.57 27.85
C THR A 266 66.06 -29.16 27.69
N THR A 267 66.76 -28.56 28.66
CA THR A 267 67.76 -29.06 29.62
C THR A 267 67.70 -28.30 30.94
#